data_AF-A0A963C0A4-F1
#
_entry.id   AF-A0A963C0A4-F1
#
_cell.length_a   1.000
_cell.length_b   1.000
_cell.length_c   1.000
_cell.angle_alpha   90.00
_cell.angle_beta   90.00
_cell.angle_gamma   90.00
#
_symmetry.space_group_name_H-M   'P 1'
#
loop_
_entity.id
_entity.type
_entity.pdbx_description
1 polymer ?
#
loop_
_entity_poly.entity_id
_entity_poly.type
_entity_poly.pdbx_seq_one_letter_code
_entity_poly.pdbx_strand_id
1 'polypeptide(L)'
;PADLKRLEALHEKLERQAAKGDINGFFEANHAFHEAVQELSGNRWVKQVIDDLRKVLKLTRRDSLRLDGRLKQSLEEHRHILAAIRERDAATAEALMHAHLLSGRAALAKMHAAALSPSPSPASGGGERIGHG
;
A
#
# COMPACT_ATOMS: atom_id res chain seq x y z
N PRO A 1 -5.61 -26.50 -3.31
CA PRO A 1 -4.24 -26.58 -3.89
C PRO A 1 -3.22 -25.97 -2.92
N ALA A 2 -1.93 -26.35 -3.00
CA ALA A 2 -0.89 -25.85 -2.10
C ALA A 2 -0.70 -24.32 -2.20
N ASP A 3 -0.80 -23.76 -3.41
CA ASP A 3 -0.57 -22.33 -3.64
C ASP A 3 -1.66 -21.46 -3.01
N LEU A 4 -2.92 -21.91 -3.04
CA LEU A 4 -4.02 -21.19 -2.41
C LEU A 4 -3.85 -21.12 -0.88
N LYS A 5 -3.42 -22.22 -0.26
CA LYS A 5 -3.12 -22.26 1.18
C LYS A 5 -1.98 -21.29 1.54
N ARG A 6 -0.96 -21.19 0.68
CA ARG A 6 0.13 -20.23 0.86
C ARG A 6 -0.37 -18.78 0.77
N LEU A 7 -1.24 -18.46 -0.19
CA LEU A 7 -1.86 -17.13 -0.30
C LEU A 7 -2.72 -16.79 0.93
N GLU A 8 -3.53 -17.74 1.40
CA GLU A 8 -4.34 -17.58 2.61
C GLU A 8 -3.46 -17.31 3.84
N ALA A 9 -2.38 -18.08 4.05
CA ALA A 9 -1.46 -17.88 5.17
C ALA A 9 -0.73 -16.51 5.12
N LEU A 10 -0.36 -16.06 3.92
CA LEU A 10 0.24 -14.73 3.72
C LEU A 10 -0.78 -13.61 3.98
N HIS A 11 -2.03 -13.81 3.57
CA HIS A 11 -3.11 -12.87 3.85
C HIS A 11 -3.43 -12.79 5.36
N GLU A 12 -3.48 -13.92 6.06
CA GLU A 12 -3.62 -13.90 7.53
C GLU A 12 -2.45 -13.16 8.20
N LYS A 13 -1.24 -13.21 7.62
CA LYS A 13 -0.13 -12.40 8.09
C LYS A 13 -0.42 -10.91 7.88
N LEU A 14 -0.96 -10.50 6.74
CA LEU A 14 -1.40 -9.12 6.51
C LEU A 14 -2.39 -8.65 7.57
N GLU A 15 -3.42 -9.45 7.85
CA GLU A 15 -4.41 -9.19 8.90
C GLU A 15 -3.76 -8.93 10.25
N ARG A 16 -2.87 -9.85 10.68
CA ARG A 16 -2.18 -9.75 11.97
C ARG A 16 -1.30 -8.51 12.07
N GLN A 17 -0.58 -8.15 11.00
CA GLN A 17 0.30 -6.98 11.06
C GLN A 17 -0.48 -5.66 10.98
N ALA A 18 -1.55 -5.62 10.19
CA ALA A 18 -2.45 -4.47 10.15
C ALA A 18 -3.14 -4.24 11.51
N ALA A 19 -3.60 -5.29 12.18
CA ALA A 19 -4.20 -5.21 13.50
C ALA A 19 -3.24 -4.65 14.57
N LYS A 20 -1.93 -4.88 14.41
CA LYS A 20 -0.87 -4.33 15.28
C LYS A 20 -0.43 -2.93 14.88
N GLY A 21 -0.88 -2.41 13.75
CA GLY A 21 -0.32 -1.19 13.15
C GLY A 21 1.14 -1.34 12.71
N ASP A 22 1.66 -2.57 12.56
CA ASP A 22 3.04 -2.82 12.14
C ASP A 22 3.17 -2.65 10.63
N ILE A 23 3.54 -1.44 10.22
CA ILE A 23 3.69 -1.07 8.81
C ILE A 23 4.83 -1.86 8.14
N ASN A 24 5.93 -2.11 8.86
CA ASN A 24 7.06 -2.85 8.30
C ASN A 24 6.68 -4.32 8.10
N GLY A 25 6.07 -4.94 9.12
CA GLY A 25 5.57 -6.30 9.03
C GLY A 25 4.51 -6.46 7.95
N PHE A 26 3.58 -5.50 7.83
CA PHE A 26 2.58 -5.48 6.77
C PHE A 26 3.21 -5.36 5.40
N PHE A 27 4.18 -4.46 5.23
CA PHE A 27 4.87 -4.25 3.95
C PHE A 27 5.59 -5.51 3.47
N GLU A 28 6.30 -6.21 4.36
CA GLU A 28 7.00 -7.45 4.01
C GLU A 28 6.01 -8.60 3.72
N ALA A 29 4.92 -8.72 4.49
CA ALA A 29 3.85 -9.68 4.20
C ALA A 29 3.15 -9.39 2.87
N ASN A 30 2.93 -8.11 2.56
CA ASN A 30 2.34 -7.64 1.31
C ASN A 30 3.23 -8.00 0.13
N HIS A 31 4.52 -7.72 0.22
CA HIS A 31 5.47 -8.11 -0.81
C HIS A 31 5.42 -9.61 -1.11
N ALA A 32 5.47 -10.45 -0.07
CA ALA A 32 5.40 -11.90 -0.22
C ALA A 32 4.06 -12.39 -0.80
N PHE A 33 2.93 -11.75 -0.44
CA PHE A 33 1.62 -12.04 -1.04
C PHE A 33 1.64 -11.80 -2.55
N HIS A 34 2.15 -10.64 -2.97
CA HIS A 34 2.23 -10.33 -4.39
C HIS A 34 3.19 -11.24 -5.16
N GLU A 35 4.33 -11.62 -4.57
CA GLU A 35 5.23 -12.61 -5.20
C GLU A 35 4.51 -13.95 -5.42
N ALA A 36 3.77 -14.43 -4.41
CA ALA A 36 3.00 -15.66 -4.53
C ALA A 36 1.93 -15.58 -5.63
N VAL A 37 1.24 -14.44 -5.79
CA VAL A 37 0.29 -14.22 -6.90
C VAL A 37 0.99 -14.26 -8.26
N GLN A 38 2.19 -13.68 -8.38
CA GLN A 38 2.94 -13.67 -9.64
C GLN A 38 3.43 -15.05 -10.03
N GLU A 39 3.84 -15.86 -9.05
CA GLU A 39 4.27 -17.24 -9.26
C GLU A 39 3.14 -18.10 -9.85
N LEU A 40 1.87 -17.81 -9.53
CA LEU A 40 0.71 -18.47 -10.14
C LEU A 40 0.61 -18.26 -11.66
N SER A 41 1.17 -17.17 -12.19
CA SER A 41 1.15 -16.91 -13.64
C SER A 41 2.06 -17.85 -14.43
N GLY A 42 3.01 -18.53 -13.78
CA GLY A 42 4.04 -19.33 -14.43
C GLY A 42 5.02 -18.54 -15.32
N ASN A 43 4.87 -17.21 -15.42
CA ASN A 43 5.68 -16.37 -16.30
C ASN A 43 6.88 -15.79 -15.55
N ARG A 44 8.00 -16.52 -15.62
CA ARG A 44 9.26 -16.15 -14.96
C ARG A 44 9.80 -14.79 -15.41
N TRP A 45 9.60 -14.40 -16.66
CA TRP A 45 10.13 -13.14 -17.19
C TRP A 45 9.36 -11.94 -16.62
N VAL A 46 8.02 -12.02 -16.60
CA VAL A 46 7.17 -11.00 -15.97
C VAL A 46 7.49 -10.86 -14.49
N LYS A 47 7.67 -11.98 -13.77
CA LYS A 47 8.10 -11.95 -12.36
C LYS A 47 9.40 -11.16 -12.18
N GLN A 48 10.42 -11.46 -12.98
CA GLN A 48 11.73 -10.79 -12.88
C GLN A 48 11.62 -9.27 -13.09
N VAL A 49 10.90 -8.83 -14.12
CA VAL A 49 10.70 -7.39 -14.40
C VAL A 49 9.99 -6.70 -13.24
N ILE A 50 8.95 -7.32 -12.67
CA ILE A 50 8.23 -6.75 -11.54
C ILE A 50 9.10 -6.69 -10.28
N ASP A 51 9.89 -7.73 -10.01
CA ASP A 51 10.78 -7.77 -8.84
C ASP A 51 11.82 -6.66 -8.89
N ASP A 52 12.41 -6.40 -10.06
CA ASP A 52 13.40 -5.33 -10.21
C ASP A 52 12.77 -3.93 -10.04
N LEU A 53 11.57 -3.70 -10.60
CA LEU A 53 10.84 -2.45 -10.36
C LEU A 53 10.47 -2.26 -8.88
N ARG A 54 10.12 -3.33 -8.17
CA ARG A 54 9.78 -3.26 -6.74
C ARG A 54 10.96 -2.91 -5.86
N LYS A 55 12.17 -3.36 -6.20
CA LYS A 55 13.40 -2.98 -5.47
C LYS A 55 13.60 -1.47 -5.52
N VAL A 56 13.44 -0.87 -6.70
CA VAL A 56 13.56 0.59 -6.88
C VAL A 56 12.50 1.36 -6.08
N LEU A 57 11.28 0.85 -6.02
CA LEU A 57 10.15 1.50 -5.35
C LEU A 57 9.98 1.11 -3.87
N LYS A 58 10.90 0.34 -3.28
CA LYS A 58 10.69 -0.29 -1.96
C LYS A 58 10.38 0.73 -0.87
N LEU A 59 11.24 1.74 -0.72
CA LEU A 59 11.13 2.72 0.37
C LEU A 59 9.90 3.61 0.22
N THR A 60 9.64 4.14 -0.97
CA THR A 60 8.49 5.01 -1.23
C THR A 60 7.17 4.27 -1.03
N ARG A 61 7.06 3.01 -1.49
CA ARG A 61 5.87 2.17 -1.28
C ARG A 61 5.63 1.85 0.19
N ARG A 62 6.69 1.64 0.97
CA ARG A 62 6.57 1.42 2.42
C ARG A 62 6.06 2.68 3.10
N ASP A 63 6.64 3.84 2.74
CA ASP A 63 6.31 5.10 3.40
C ASP A 63 4.88 5.57 3.06
N SER A 64 4.36 5.26 1.87
CA SER A 64 2.96 5.57 1.52
C SER A 64 1.92 4.84 2.37
N LEU A 65 2.27 3.71 3.00
CA LEU A 65 1.41 3.01 3.96
C LEU A 65 1.22 3.79 5.27
N ARG A 66 2.06 4.80 5.55
CA ARG A 66 1.89 5.71 6.69
C ARG A 66 0.81 6.76 6.46
N LEU A 67 0.32 6.92 5.23
CA LEU A 67 -0.80 7.82 4.97
C LEU A 67 -2.05 7.32 5.71
N ASP A 68 -2.72 8.23 6.41
CA ASP A 68 -3.90 7.89 7.22
C ASP A 68 -4.93 7.10 6.42
N GLY A 69 -5.38 5.98 6.99
CA GLY A 69 -6.34 5.07 6.36
C GLY A 69 -5.78 4.15 5.27
N ARG A 70 -4.58 4.40 4.73
CA ARG A 70 -4.04 3.60 3.61
C ARG A 70 -3.79 2.15 3.98
N LEU A 71 -3.28 1.88 5.19
CA LEU A 71 -3.03 0.52 5.67
C LEU A 71 -4.33 -0.32 5.67
N LYS A 72 -5.42 0.23 6.23
CA LYS A 72 -6.73 -0.41 6.28
C LYS A 72 -7.32 -0.60 4.88
N GLN A 73 -7.22 0.42 4.04
CA GLN A 73 -7.66 0.34 2.64
C GLN A 73 -6.91 -0.76 1.88
N SER A 74 -5.59 -0.85 2.04
CA SER A 74 -4.78 -1.88 1.37
C SER A 74 -5.20 -3.27 1.80
N LEU A 75 -5.42 -3.49 3.09
CA LEU A 75 -5.87 -4.78 3.60
C LEU A 75 -7.20 -5.20 2.98
N GLU A 76 -8.15 -4.27 2.87
CA GLU A 76 -9.45 -4.53 2.24
C GLU A 76 -9.32 -4.90 0.76
N GLU A 77 -8.46 -4.20 0.02
CA GLU A 77 -8.14 -4.54 -1.37
C GLU A 77 -7.59 -5.98 -1.47
N HIS A 78 -6.72 -6.40 -0.54
CA HIS A 78 -6.19 -7.77 -0.50
C HIS A 78 -7.25 -8.82 -0.20
N ARG A 79 -8.24 -8.52 0.66
CA ARG A 79 -9.36 -9.44 0.95
C ARG A 79 -10.15 -9.74 -0.31
N HIS A 80 -10.51 -8.71 -1.06
CA HIS A 80 -11.25 -8.87 -2.31
C HIS A 80 -10.46 -9.64 -3.37
N ILE A 81 -9.16 -9.34 -3.51
CA ILE A 81 -8.28 -10.06 -4.44
C ILE A 81 -8.20 -11.54 -4.07
N LEU A 82 -8.00 -11.86 -2.79
CA LEU A 82 -7.94 -13.25 -2.33
C LEU A 82 -9.28 -13.97 -2.56
N ALA A 83 -10.41 -13.31 -2.30
CA ALA A 83 -11.73 -13.89 -2.57
C ALA A 83 -11.91 -14.27 -4.05
N ALA A 84 -11.60 -13.36 -4.98
CA ALA A 84 -11.67 -13.65 -6.41
C ALA A 84 -10.73 -14.80 -6.83
N ILE A 85 -9.52 -14.86 -6.27
CA ILE A 85 -8.58 -15.98 -6.52
C ILE A 85 -9.14 -17.31 -5.98
N ARG A 86 -9.78 -17.31 -4.80
CA ARG A 86 -10.41 -18.51 -4.22
C ARG A 86 -11.54 -19.05 -5.11
N GLU A 87 -12.33 -18.14 -5.67
CA GLU A 87 -13.42 -18.44 -6.60
C GLU A 87 -12.92 -18.82 -8.01
N ARG A 88 -11.62 -18.66 -8.27
CA ARG A 88 -10.99 -18.83 -9.59
C ARG A 88 -11.55 -17.89 -10.65
N ASP A 89 -12.03 -16.73 -10.23
CA ASP A 89 -12.47 -15.66 -11.13
C ASP A 89 -11.27 -14.80 -11.52
N ALA A 90 -10.63 -15.20 -12.63
CA ALA A 90 -9.44 -14.52 -13.14
C ALA A 90 -9.73 -13.07 -13.56
N ALA A 91 -10.90 -12.79 -14.15
CA ALA A 91 -11.26 -11.47 -14.63
C ALA A 91 -11.46 -10.49 -13.47
N THR A 92 -12.17 -10.92 -12.43
CA THR A 92 -12.36 -10.11 -11.22
C THR A 92 -11.04 -9.93 -10.47
N ALA A 93 -10.21 -10.97 -10.35
CA ALA A 93 -8.90 -10.88 -9.71
C ALA A 93 -7.98 -9.87 -10.43
N GLU A 94 -7.97 -9.86 -11.77
CA GLU A 94 -7.21 -8.91 -12.57
C GLU A 94 -7.70 -7.47 -12.35
N ALA A 95 -9.01 -7.24 -12.45
CA ALA A 95 -9.60 -5.91 -12.26
C ALA A 95 -9.29 -5.34 -10.86
N LEU A 96 -9.41 -6.17 -9.82
CA LEU A 96 -9.11 -5.79 -8.44
C LEU A 96 -7.62 -5.52 -8.22
N MET A 97 -6.73 -6.35 -8.78
CA MET A 97 -5.28 -6.12 -8.70
C MET A 97 -4.88 -4.82 -9.40
N HIS A 98 -5.44 -4.55 -10.58
CA HIS A 98 -5.21 -3.30 -11.29
C HIS A 98 -5.67 -2.08 -10.47
N ALA A 99 -6.88 -2.13 -9.91
CA ALA A 99 -7.38 -1.07 -9.04
C ALA A 99 -6.50 -0.87 -7.79
N HIS A 100 -6.04 -1.95 -7.16
CA HIS A 100 -5.12 -1.91 -6.01
C HIS A 100 -3.79 -1.22 -6.34
N LEU A 101 -3.21 -1.51 -7.51
CA LEU A 101 -1.97 -0.86 -7.96
C LEU A 101 -2.17 0.64 -8.21
N LEU A 102 -3.29 1.03 -8.83
CA LEU A 102 -3.64 2.44 -9.04
C LEU A 102 -3.87 3.18 -7.72
N SER A 103 -4.53 2.55 -6.75
CA SER A 103 -4.71 3.06 -5.39
C SER A 103 -3.35 3.29 -4.71
N GLY A 104 -2.43 2.34 -4.82
CA GLY A 104 -1.05 2.50 -4.35
C GLY A 104 -0.30 3.67 -5.01
N ARG A 105 -0.46 3.85 -6.33
CA ARG A 105 0.11 4.98 -7.06
C ARG A 105 -0.47 6.32 -6.60
N ALA A 106 -1.79 6.39 -6.39
CA ALA A 106 -2.44 7.60 -5.89
C ALA A 106 -1.98 7.96 -4.48
N ALA A 107 -1.78 6.98 -3.60
CA ALA A 107 -1.24 7.20 -2.25
C ALA A 107 0.19 7.79 -2.30
N LEU A 108 1.05 7.27 -3.18
CA LEU A 108 2.38 7.83 -3.42
C LEU A 108 2.32 9.29 -3.89
N ALA A 109 1.46 9.59 -4.85
CA ALA A 109 1.29 10.96 -5.36
C ALA A 109 0.83 11.93 -4.25
N LYS A 110 -0.13 11.52 -3.42
CA LYS A 110 -0.61 12.31 -2.27
C LYS A 110 0.51 12.56 -1.25
N MET A 111 1.29 11.54 -0.92
CA MET A 111 2.43 11.66 -0.01
C MET A 111 3.46 12.67 -0.55
N HIS A 112 3.80 12.60 -1.84
CA HIS A 112 4.73 13.54 -2.47
C HIS A 112 4.18 14.98 -2.48
N ALA A 113 2.89 15.17 -2.76
CA ALA A 113 2.26 16.50 -2.73
C ALA A 113 2.24 17.11 -1.32
N ALA A 114 1.99 16.30 -0.29
CA ALA A 114 2.03 16.74 1.10
C ALA A 114 3.45 17.15 1.53
N ALA A 115 4.49 16.44 1.08
CA ALA A 115 5.88 16.77 1.38
C ALA A 115 6.36 18.09 0.73
N LEU A 116 5.72 18.51 -0.36
CA LEU A 116 6.06 19.73 -1.12
C LEU A 116 5.26 20.97 -0.67
N SER A 117 4.27 20.81 0.20
CA SER A 117 3.45 21.93 0.70
C SER A 117 4.10 22.53 1.96
N PRO A 118 4.52 23.81 1.97
CA PRO A 118 5.10 24.43 3.17
C PRO A 118 4.01 24.58 4.26
N SER A 119 4.35 24.25 5.50
CA SER A 119 3.49 24.51 6.67
C SER A 119 3.11 25.99 6.73
N PRO A 120 1.85 26.35 7.10
CA PRO A 120 1.50 27.74 7.31
C PRO A 120 2.35 28.29 8.47
N SER A 121 3.12 29.35 8.19
CA SER A 121 3.85 30.09 9.22
C SER A 121 2.90 30.47 10.35
N PRO A 122 3.30 30.32 11.63
CA PRO A 122 2.51 30.86 12.71
C PRO A 122 2.45 32.38 12.52
N ALA A 123 1.24 32.90 12.30
CA ALA A 123 1.02 34.33 12.24
C ALA A 123 1.57 34.96 13.53
N SER A 124 2.54 35.87 13.36
CA SER A 124 3.06 36.72 14.43
C SER A 124 1.91 37.57 14.98
N GLY A 125 1.23 37.06 16.00
CA GLY A 125 0.45 37.86 16.93
C GLY A 125 1.43 38.63 17.82
N GLY A 126 1.50 39.94 17.65
CA GLY A 126 2.32 40.80 18.50
C GLY A 126 2.46 42.20 17.93
N GLY A 127 1.68 43.14 18.46
CA GLY A 127 1.81 44.55 18.09
C GLY A 127 0.72 45.45 18.63
N GLU A 128 0.32 45.26 19.89
CA GLU A 128 -0.40 46.26 20.66
C GLU A 128 0.37 47.58 20.62
N ARG A 129 -0.23 48.64 20.06
CA ARG A 129 0.23 50.01 20.24
C ARG A 129 -0.85 50.82 20.94
N ILE A 130 -0.78 50.76 22.26
CA ILE A 130 -0.87 51.85 23.24
C ILE A 130 -0.96 53.25 22.61
N GLY A 131 -1.96 54.01 23.06
CA GLY A 131 -2.27 55.35 22.57
C GLY A 131 -1.49 56.50 23.22
N HIS A 132 -1.92 57.70 22.83
CA HIS A 132 -1.73 59.07 23.34
C HIS A 132 -1.81 59.96 22.09
N GLY A 133 -2.52 61.08 22.02
CA GLY A 133 -3.22 61.96 22.94
C GLY A 133 -3.66 63.17 22.11
#